data_AF-A0A315E4C5-F1
#
_entry.id   AF-A0A315E4C5-F1
#
_cell.length_a   1.000
_cell.length_b   1.000
_cell.length_c   1.000
_cell.angle_alpha   90.00
_cell.angle_beta   90.00
_cell.angle_gamma   90.00
#
_symmetry.space_group_name_H-M   'P 1'
#
loop_
_entity.id
_entity.type
_entity.pdbx_description
1 polymer ?
#
loop_
_entity_poly.entity_id
_entity_poly.type
_entity_poly.pdbx_seq_one_letter_code
_entity_poly.pdbx_strand_id
1 'polypeptide(L)'
;MVSNTAKEVFIQGITADGKPFRPSDWAERLAGVMSPFRPGGATPGSHLSYSPWCIPNTFGGIKCVVVNLDLREHNVMAWDFVMNFARDNGLQVADACLLPDPPTEK
;
A
#
# COMPACT_ATOMS: atom_id res chain seq x y z
N MET A 1 13.96 22.54 2.65
CA MET A 1 13.27 21.51 1.84
C MET A 1 12.78 20.47 2.83
N VAL A 2 11.48 20.32 3.00
CA VAL A 2 10.94 19.24 3.86
C VAL A 2 11.13 17.96 3.04
N SER A 3 12.19 17.23 3.33
CA SER A 3 12.43 15.91 2.75
C SER A 3 11.31 15.01 3.25
N ASN A 4 10.38 14.64 2.38
CA ASN A 4 9.33 13.68 2.74
C ASN A 4 10.00 12.33 3.01
N THR A 5 10.23 12.00 4.28
CA THR A 5 10.84 10.74 4.73
C THR A 5 9.83 9.59 4.80
N ALA A 6 8.60 9.81 4.32
CA ALA A 6 7.57 8.78 4.24
C ALA A 6 8.09 7.61 3.40
N LYS A 7 8.35 6.47 4.03
CA LYS A 7 8.75 5.23 3.34
C LYS A 7 7.56 4.47 2.76
N GLU A 8 6.35 4.92 3.03
CA GLU A 8 5.11 4.22 2.69
C GLU A 8 4.09 5.17 2.05
N VAL A 9 3.27 4.59 1.20
CA VAL A 9 2.15 5.23 0.51
C VAL A 9 0.88 4.44 0.83
N PHE A 10 -0.20 5.14 1.13
CA PHE A 10 -1.52 4.57 1.37
C PHE A 10 -2.43 4.81 0.18
N ILE A 11 -2.92 3.72 -0.42
CA ILE A 11 -4.01 3.77 -1.40
C ILE A 11 -5.30 3.48 -0.64
N GLN A 12 -6.18 4.48 -0.55
CA GLN A 12 -7.45 4.37 0.14
C GLN A 12 -8.53 3.88 -0.81
N GLY A 13 -9.40 2.99 -0.32
CA GLY A 13 -10.57 2.48 -1.03
C GLY A 13 -11.70 3.50 -1.08
N ILE A 14 -11.37 4.78 -1.26
CA ILE A 14 -12.28 5.89 -1.48
C ILE A 14 -11.85 6.55 -2.78
N THR A 15 -12.81 6.79 -3.69
CA THR A 15 -12.53 7.51 -4.93
C THR A 15 -12.36 9.01 -4.67
N ALA A 16 -11.84 9.74 -5.66
CA ALA A 16 -11.74 11.20 -5.60
C ALA A 16 -13.10 11.87 -5.29
N ASP A 17 -14.21 11.26 -5.73
CA ASP A 17 -15.58 11.72 -5.45
C ASP A 17 -16.12 11.32 -4.06
N GLY A 18 -15.29 10.74 -3.20
CA GLY A 18 -15.65 10.38 -1.83
C GLY A 18 -16.47 9.09 -1.70
N LYS A 19 -16.54 8.25 -2.73
CA LYS A 19 -17.33 7.00 -2.71
C LYS A 19 -16.46 5.80 -2.33
N PRO A 20 -16.98 4.83 -1.54
CA PRO A 20 -16.28 3.57 -1.30
C PRO A 20 -16.05 2.77 -2.58
N PHE A 21 -14.81 2.36 -2.80
CA PHE A 21 -14.41 1.51 -3.91
C PHE A 21 -14.86 0.06 -3.67
N ARG A 22 -15.18 -0.64 -4.76
CA ARG A 22 -15.71 -2.01 -4.75
C ARG A 22 -14.96 -2.88 -5.76
N PRO A 23 -14.89 -4.20 -5.56
CA PRO A 23 -15.47 -4.96 -4.43
C PRO A 23 -14.76 -4.68 -3.10
N SER A 24 -15.35 -5.05 -1.97
CA SER A 24 -14.78 -4.77 -0.64
C SER A 24 -13.50 -5.54 -0.31
N ASP A 25 -13.18 -6.57 -1.10
CA ASP A 25 -11.96 -7.39 -0.97
C ASP A 25 -10.86 -6.94 -1.96
N TRP A 26 -10.99 -5.76 -2.57
CA TRP A 26 -10.04 -5.26 -3.57
C TRP A 26 -8.61 -5.14 -3.02
N ALA A 27 -8.48 -4.73 -1.75
CA ALA A 27 -7.18 -4.51 -1.12
C ALA A 27 -6.41 -5.83 -0.99
N GLU A 28 -7.10 -6.86 -0.50
CA GLU A 28 -6.58 -8.23 -0.39
C GLU A 28 -6.23 -8.81 -1.76
N ARG A 29 -7.06 -8.55 -2.79
CA ARG A 29 -6.79 -8.98 -4.17
C ARG A 29 -5.53 -8.32 -4.73
N LEU A 30 -5.40 -7.00 -4.58
CA LEU A 30 -4.22 -6.28 -5.04
C LEU A 30 -2.97 -6.79 -4.32
N ALA A 31 -3.00 -6.91 -3.00
CA ALA A 31 -1.87 -7.43 -2.23
C ALA A 31 -1.50 -8.89 -2.58
N GLY A 32 -2.49 -9.72 -2.92
CA GLY A 32 -2.27 -11.10 -3.39
C GLY A 32 -1.48 -11.15 -4.70
N VAL A 33 -1.81 -10.29 -5.67
CA VAL A 33 -1.05 -10.14 -6.93
C VAL A 33 0.40 -9.73 -6.64
N MET A 34 0.60 -8.95 -5.58
CA MET A 34 1.92 -8.45 -5.20
C MET A 34 2.74 -9.44 -4.35
N SER A 35 2.18 -10.59 -3.95
CA SER A 35 2.87 -11.58 -3.11
C SER A 35 4.27 -12.02 -3.57
N PRO A 36 4.60 -12.12 -4.88
CA PRO A 36 5.93 -12.54 -5.31
C PRO A 36 7.02 -11.46 -5.11
N PHE A 37 6.65 -10.19 -5.02
CA PHE A 37 7.60 -9.07 -4.93
C PHE A 37 7.99 -8.83 -3.49
N ARG A 38 9.10 -9.40 -3.05
CA ARG A 38 9.52 -9.35 -1.64
C ARG A 38 11.04 -9.44 -1.50
N PRO A 39 11.63 -9.02 -0.36
CA PRO A 39 13.05 -9.21 -0.10
C PRO A 39 13.44 -10.68 -0.23
N GLY A 40 14.54 -10.96 -0.92
CA GLY A 40 15.01 -12.33 -1.17
C GLY A 40 14.24 -13.11 -2.23
N GLY A 41 13.23 -12.50 -2.86
CA GLY A 41 12.42 -13.12 -3.90
C GLY A 41 11.36 -14.10 -3.38
N ALA A 42 10.53 -14.60 -4.29
CA ALA A 42 9.49 -15.57 -3.97
C ALA A 42 10.08 -16.96 -3.71
N THR A 43 9.78 -17.51 -2.53
CA THR A 43 10.12 -18.89 -2.14
C THR A 43 8.87 -19.78 -2.13
N PRO A 44 9.00 -21.13 -2.12
CA PRO A 44 7.85 -22.02 -1.95
C PRO A 44 7.00 -21.61 -0.74
N GLY A 45 5.69 -21.41 -0.96
CA GLY A 45 4.75 -20.91 0.05
C GLY A 45 4.55 -19.39 0.05
N SER A 46 5.35 -18.60 -0.67
CA SER A 46 5.21 -17.13 -0.72
C SER A 46 3.85 -16.67 -1.23
N HIS A 47 3.21 -17.43 -2.12
CA HIS A 47 1.87 -17.14 -2.65
C HIS A 47 0.74 -17.25 -1.60
N LEU A 48 1.03 -17.83 -0.42
CA LEU A 48 0.09 -17.94 0.71
C LEU A 48 0.17 -16.74 1.65
N SER A 49 1.10 -15.81 1.40
CA SER A 49 1.35 -14.62 2.23
C SER A 49 1.40 -13.37 1.37
N TYR A 50 1.08 -12.21 1.95
CA TYR A 50 1.28 -10.95 1.25
C TYR A 50 2.77 -10.55 1.23
N SER A 51 3.12 -9.70 0.28
CA SER A 51 4.43 -9.05 0.27
C SER A 51 4.54 -8.09 1.47
N PRO A 52 5.71 -8.00 2.14
CA PRO A 52 5.93 -6.99 3.17
C PRO A 52 5.92 -5.56 2.62
N TRP A 53 6.02 -5.38 1.30
CA TRP A 53 5.97 -4.07 0.65
C TRP A 53 4.61 -3.70 0.08
N CYS A 54 3.61 -4.59 0.18
CA CYS A 54 2.25 -4.33 -0.29
C CYS A 54 1.25 -5.09 0.58
N ILE A 55 0.73 -4.43 1.61
CA ILE A 55 -0.07 -5.05 2.67
C ILE A 55 -1.49 -4.49 2.66
N PRO A 56 -2.53 -5.34 2.66
CA PRO A 56 -3.90 -4.86 2.78
C PRO A 56 -4.18 -4.48 4.24
N ASN A 57 -4.89 -3.37 4.45
CA ASN A 57 -5.22 -2.87 5.77
C ASN A 57 -6.63 -2.25 5.79
N THR A 58 -7.10 -1.85 6.96
CA THR A 58 -8.36 -1.14 7.14
C THR A 58 -8.15 -0.03 8.15
N PHE A 59 -8.38 1.22 7.73
CA PHE A 59 -8.27 2.40 8.58
C PHE A 59 -9.61 3.12 8.64
N GLY A 60 -10.13 3.37 9.83
CA GLY A 60 -11.44 4.02 10.00
C GLY A 60 -12.61 3.32 9.29
N GLY A 61 -12.54 1.98 9.14
CA GLY A 61 -13.54 1.20 8.40
C GLY A 61 -13.41 1.24 6.87
N ILE A 62 -12.42 1.98 6.34
CA ILE A 62 -12.12 2.05 4.91
C ILE A 62 -11.00 1.07 4.60
N LYS A 63 -11.21 0.23 3.59
CA LYS A 63 -10.19 -0.68 3.06
C LYS A 63 -9.08 0.12 2.39
N CYS A 64 -7.82 -0.22 2.64
CA CYS A 64 -6.66 0.42 2.04
C CYS A 64 -5.54 -0.58 1.77
N VAL A 65 -4.56 -0.16 0.98
CA VAL A 65 -3.31 -0.88 0.77
C VAL A 65 -2.15 0.04 1.16
N VAL A 66 -1.24 -0.50 1.97
CA VAL A 66 0.02 0.15 2.35
C VAL A 66 1.11 -0.36 1.42
N VAL A 67 1.80 0.56 0.75
CA VAL A 67 2.82 0.26 -0.24
C VAL A 67 4.14 0.87 0.20
N ASN A 68 5.17 0.06 0.39
CA ASN A 68 6.49 0.52 0.79
C ASN A 68 7.32 0.94 -0.44
N LEU A 69 8.06 2.05 -0.34
CA LEU A 69 8.91 2.57 -1.41
C LEU A 69 10.04 1.62 -1.80
N ASP A 70 10.48 0.72 -0.92
CA ASP A 70 11.46 -0.33 -1.23
C ASP A 70 10.97 -1.21 -2.39
N LEU A 71 9.64 -1.32 -2.61
CA LEU A 71 9.09 -2.01 -3.79
C LEU A 71 9.56 -1.34 -5.09
N ARG A 72 9.67 -0.01 -5.13
CA ARG A 72 10.13 0.72 -6.30
C ARG A 72 11.60 0.47 -6.58
N GLU A 73 12.41 0.47 -5.53
CA GLU A 73 13.84 0.17 -5.63
C GLU A 73 14.07 -1.26 -6.11
N HIS A 74 13.23 -2.20 -5.66
CA HIS A 74 13.30 -3.60 -6.06
C HIS A 74 12.76 -3.86 -7.48
N ASN A 75 11.59 -3.32 -7.80
CA ASN A 75 10.93 -3.52 -9.09
C ASN A 75 10.01 -2.32 -9.44
N VAL A 76 10.52 -1.44 -10.30
CA VAL A 76 9.81 -0.24 -10.75
C VAL A 76 8.49 -0.59 -11.45
N MET A 77 8.43 -1.67 -12.23
CA MET A 77 7.19 -2.07 -12.91
C MET A 77 6.10 -2.51 -11.93
N ALA A 78 6.48 -3.20 -10.85
CA ALA A 78 5.56 -3.61 -9.79
C ALA A 78 5.03 -2.40 -9.01
N TRP A 79 5.91 -1.44 -8.71
CA TRP A 79 5.51 -0.15 -8.14
C TRP A 79 4.53 0.59 -9.06
N ASP A 80 4.89 0.76 -10.34
CA ASP A 80 4.06 1.47 -11.31
C ASP A 80 2.71 0.78 -11.50
N PHE A 81 2.66 -0.55 -11.47
CA PHE A 81 1.40 -1.31 -11.51
C PHE A 81 0.46 -0.91 -10.37
N VAL A 82 0.96 -0.85 -9.13
CA VAL A 82 0.15 -0.49 -7.96
C VAL A 82 -0.29 0.98 -8.01
N MET A 83 0.61 1.89 -8.41
CA MET A 83 0.28 3.31 -8.53
C MET A 83 -0.68 3.60 -9.69
N ASN A 84 -0.54 2.89 -10.80
CA ASN A 84 -1.47 2.98 -11.93
C ASN A 84 -2.84 2.40 -11.57
N PHE A 85 -2.89 1.29 -10.83
CA PHE A 85 -4.16 0.76 -10.31
C PHE A 85 -4.93 1.82 -9.52
N ALA A 86 -4.26 2.57 -8.64
CA ALA A 86 -4.90 3.66 -7.90
C ALA A 86 -5.40 4.76 -8.84
N ARG A 87 -4.56 5.19 -9.79
CA ARG A 87 -4.90 6.25 -10.76
C ARG A 87 -6.10 5.87 -11.62
N ASP A 88 -6.08 4.68 -12.20
CA ASP A 88 -7.08 4.21 -13.16
C ASP A 88 -8.45 4.01 -12.50
N ASN A 89 -8.46 3.69 -11.20
CA ASN A 89 -9.68 3.57 -10.39
C ASN A 89 -10.05 4.87 -9.65
N GLY A 90 -9.30 5.96 -9.86
CA GLY A 90 -9.55 7.25 -9.23
C GLY A 90 -9.47 7.20 -7.70
N LEU A 91 -8.63 6.32 -7.14
CA LEU A 91 -8.47 6.14 -5.70
C LEU A 91 -7.61 7.25 -5.10
N GLN A 92 -7.94 7.62 -3.87
CA GLN A 92 -7.14 8.57 -3.11
C GLN A 92 -5.83 7.93 -2.66
N VAL A 93 -4.72 8.65 -2.87
CA VAL A 93 -3.38 8.24 -2.48
C VAL A 93 -2.80 9.26 -1.52
N ALA A 94 -2.27 8.80 -0.39
CA ALA A 94 -1.65 9.65 0.62
C ALA A 94 -0.27 9.13 1.02
N ASP A 95 0.70 10.02 1.19
CA ASP A 95 2.00 9.65 1.75
C ASP A 95 1.85 9.40 3.25
N ALA A 96 2.50 8.35 3.75
CA ALA A 96 2.56 8.03 5.16
C ALA A 96 3.45 9.04 5.89
N CYS A 97 2.90 10.19 6.27
CA CYS A 97 3.59 11.06 7.20
C CYS A 97 3.51 10.41 8.59
N LEU A 98 4.59 9.75 9.03
CA LEU A 98 4.72 9.30 10.41
C LEU A 98 4.62 10.54 11.30
N LEU A 99 3.49 10.70 12.00
CA LEU A 99 3.45 11.61 13.14
C LEU A 99 4.34 10.99 14.22
N PRO A 100 5.27 11.76 14.82
CA PRO A 100 6.07 11.24 15.92
C PRO A 100 5.14 10.73 17.02
N ASP A 101 5.48 9.58 17.61
CA ASP A 101 4.71 9.01 18.71
C ASP A 101 4.49 10.08 19.80
N PRO A 102 3.29 10.16 20.40
CA PRO A 102 3.08 11.05 21.52
C PRO A 102 4.10 10.72 22.62
N PRO A 103 4.68 11.72 23.31
CA PRO A 103 5.66 11.45 24.35
C PRO A 103 5.04 10.51 25.38
N THR A 104 5.66 9.35 25.61
CA THR A 104 5.30 8.49 26.74
C THR A 104 5.52 9.27 28.02
N GLU A 105 4.42 9.65 28.67
CA GLU A 105 4.44 10.26 30.00
C GLU A 105 5.08 9.26 30.97
N LYS A 106 6.13 9.71 31.67
CA LYS A 106 6.90 8.91 32.62
C LYS A 106 6.17 8.74 33.95
#